data_AF-A0A1W9M2Q6-F1
#
_entry.id   AF-A0A1W9M2Q6-F1
#
_cell.length_a   1.000
_cell.length_b   1.000
_cell.length_c   1.000
_cell.angle_alpha   90.00
_cell.angle_beta   90.00
_cell.angle_gamma   90.00
#
_symmetry.space_group_name_H-M   'P 1'
#
loop_
_entity.id
_entity.type
_entity.pdbx_description
1 polymer ?
#
loop_
_entity_poly.entity_id
_entity_poly.type
_entity_poly.pdbx_seq_one_letter_code
_entity_poly.pdbx_strand_id
1 'polypeptide(L)'
;FKKHSAPYTAGRPNSGGNQVKCKFYDTASVIVTKINAKRSVAIAVMSGKTQVGVGNVTIPPNKEIPAVNSIIEVRYLYAYKEGNLYQPTYISVRDDISFKDCSVSQLKYKQETEEA
;
A
#
# COMPACT_ATOMS: atom_id res chain seq x y z
N PHE A 1 3.59 -12.38 17.39
CA PHE A 1 4.65 -13.19 18.03
C PHE A 1 5.11 -12.50 19.31
N LYS A 2 5.38 -13.27 20.38
CA LYS A 2 5.85 -12.74 21.68
C LYS A 2 7.08 -13.52 22.11
N LYS A 3 8.09 -12.84 22.68
CA LYS A 3 9.27 -13.48 23.29
C LYS A 3 8.84 -14.20 24.57
N HIS A 4 9.09 -15.50 24.67
CA HIS A 4 8.62 -16.34 25.77
C HIS A 4 9.06 -15.85 27.15
N SER A 5 10.33 -15.42 27.29
CA SER A 5 10.90 -14.97 28.56
C SER A 5 10.67 -13.49 28.88
N ALA A 6 9.87 -12.76 28.09
CA ALA A 6 9.71 -11.32 28.29
C ALA A 6 8.68 -10.99 29.37
N PRO A 7 8.98 -10.09 30.33
CA PRO A 7 8.00 -9.59 31.27
C PRO A 7 6.99 -8.67 30.57
N TYR A 8 5.85 -8.42 31.23
CA TYR A 8 4.92 -7.38 30.80
C TYR A 8 5.54 -6.00 31.03
N THR A 9 5.35 -5.08 30.08
CA THR A 9 5.74 -3.67 30.19
C THR A 9 4.63 -2.83 29.61
N ALA A 10 4.16 -1.83 30.36
CA ALA A 10 3.11 -0.94 29.90
C ALA A 10 3.60 -0.06 28.73
N GLY A 11 2.70 0.23 27.79
CA GLY A 11 3.00 1.01 26.58
C GLY A 11 3.46 0.16 25.39
N ARG A 12 3.69 0.82 24.25
CA ARG A 12 4.13 0.18 23.00
C ARG A 12 5.38 0.89 22.48
N PRO A 13 6.53 0.19 22.37
CA PRO A 13 7.72 0.79 21.78
C PRO A 13 7.50 1.03 20.27
N ASN A 14 8.13 2.09 19.74
CA ASN A 14 8.05 2.42 18.31
C ASN A 14 8.72 1.36 17.42
N SER A 15 9.76 0.68 17.92
CA SER A 15 10.45 -0.43 17.26
C SER A 15 11.15 -1.34 18.29
N GLY A 16 11.51 -2.57 17.91
CA GLY A 16 12.38 -3.46 18.70
C GLY A 16 11.79 -4.10 19.97
N GLY A 17 10.47 -4.08 20.15
CA GLY A 17 9.81 -4.63 21.35
C GLY A 17 9.76 -6.16 21.41
N ASN A 18 9.48 -6.70 22.59
CA ASN A 18 9.29 -8.14 22.84
C ASN A 18 8.04 -8.76 22.17
N GLN A 19 7.18 -7.92 21.60
CA GLN A 19 5.96 -8.30 20.92
C GLN A 19 6.01 -7.78 19.48
N VAL A 20 5.99 -8.70 18.51
CA VAL A 20 6.05 -8.37 17.08
C VAL A 20 4.70 -8.64 16.45
N LYS A 21 4.12 -7.61 15.83
CA LYS A 21 2.94 -7.76 14.96
C LYS A 21 3.42 -8.22 13.59
N CYS A 22 3.16 -9.47 13.25
CA CYS A 22 3.32 -9.95 11.88
C CYS A 22 2.09 -9.53 11.10
N LYS A 23 2.29 -8.72 10.06
CA LYS A 23 1.22 -8.35 9.14
C LYS A 23 1.46 -9.07 7.82
N PHE A 24 0.39 -9.64 7.27
CA PHE A 24 0.40 -10.15 5.92
C PHE A 24 0.18 -9.00 4.98
N TYR A 25 1.14 -8.78 4.09
CA TYR A 25 1.07 -7.75 3.07
C TYR A 25 0.82 -8.40 1.73
N ASP A 26 0.18 -7.64 0.85
CA ASP A 26 0.04 -7.93 -0.56
C ASP A 26 0.76 -6.83 -1.37
N THR A 27 0.96 -7.07 -2.66
CA THR A 27 1.61 -6.12 -3.58
C THR A 27 0.72 -5.84 -4.78
N ALA A 28 0.80 -4.62 -5.29
CA ALA A 28 0.07 -4.22 -6.48
C ALA A 28 0.89 -3.20 -7.30
N SER A 29 0.77 -3.30 -8.61
CA SER A 29 1.24 -2.29 -9.54
C SER A 29 0.14 -1.24 -9.76
N VAL A 30 0.48 0.02 -9.49
CA VAL A 30 -0.45 1.16 -9.54
C VAL A 30 0.12 2.30 -10.36
N ILE A 31 -0.76 3.11 -10.94
CA ILE A 31 -0.41 4.23 -11.81
C ILE A 31 -0.38 5.51 -10.98
N VAL A 32 0.66 6.31 -11.14
CA VAL A 32 0.75 7.64 -10.53
C VAL A 32 -0.12 8.63 -11.29
N THR A 33 -1.11 9.21 -10.63
CA THR A 33 -2.04 10.17 -11.25
C THR A 33 -1.68 11.62 -10.93
N LYS A 34 -1.09 11.87 -9.77
CA LYS A 34 -0.74 13.22 -9.32
C LYS A 34 0.42 13.20 -8.33
N ILE A 35 1.30 14.19 -8.43
CA ILE A 35 2.31 14.51 -7.41
C ILE A 35 1.71 15.52 -6.44
N ASN A 36 1.73 15.21 -5.13
CA ASN A 36 1.17 16.11 -4.11
C ASN A 36 2.18 17.18 -3.67
N ALA A 37 1.72 18.14 -2.85
CA ALA A 37 2.57 19.21 -2.32
C ALA A 37 3.68 18.70 -1.37
N LYS A 38 3.43 17.60 -0.65
CA LYS A 38 4.44 16.88 0.14
C LYS A 38 4.98 15.69 -0.67
N ARG A 39 5.96 14.96 -0.12
CA ARG A 39 6.55 13.76 -0.75
C ARG A 39 5.59 12.56 -0.77
N SER A 40 4.48 12.70 -1.46
CA SER A 40 3.52 11.63 -1.72
C SER A 40 2.93 11.80 -3.11
N VAL A 41 2.44 10.69 -3.66
CA VAL A 41 1.76 10.66 -4.95
C VAL A 41 0.38 10.03 -4.79
N ALA A 42 -0.60 10.55 -5.55
CA ALA A 42 -1.88 9.90 -5.71
C ALA A 42 -1.74 8.74 -6.70
N ILE A 43 -2.40 7.63 -6.38
CA ILE A 43 -2.28 6.37 -7.11
C ILE A 43 -3.64 5.88 -7.58
N ALA A 44 -3.66 5.18 -8.71
CA ALA A 44 -4.85 4.60 -9.30
C ALA A 44 -4.60 3.22 -9.91
N VAL A 45 -5.67 2.46 -10.13
CA VAL A 45 -5.69 1.21 -10.89
C VAL A 45 -6.72 1.32 -12.02
N MET A 46 -6.63 0.44 -13.01
CA MET A 46 -7.55 0.35 -14.14
C MET A 46 -8.74 -0.55 -13.80
N SER A 47 -9.95 0.00 -13.90
CA SER A 47 -11.21 -0.74 -13.96
C SER A 47 -11.71 -0.71 -15.41
N GLY A 48 -11.30 -1.71 -16.20
CA GLY A 48 -11.53 -1.72 -17.63
C GLY A 48 -10.81 -0.57 -18.35
N LYS A 49 -11.56 0.43 -18.82
CA LYS A 49 -11.02 1.63 -19.50
C LYS A 49 -10.86 2.84 -18.57
N THR A 50 -11.33 2.75 -17.33
CA THR A 50 -11.38 3.90 -16.40
C THR A 50 -10.33 3.74 -15.32
N GLN A 51 -9.66 4.83 -14.95
CA GLN A 51 -8.77 4.87 -13.79
C GLN A 51 -9.59 5.11 -12.51
N VAL A 52 -9.41 4.24 -11.51
CA VAL A 52 -10.01 4.33 -10.18
C VAL A 52 -8.92 4.70 -9.18
N GLY A 53 -9.09 5.82 -8.49
CA GLY A 53 -8.14 6.26 -7.47
C GLY A 53 -8.14 5.32 -6.26
N VAL A 54 -6.95 4.97 -5.77
CA VAL A 54 -6.76 4.03 -4.65
C VAL A 54 -5.97 4.63 -3.48
N GLY A 55 -6.03 5.95 -3.36
CA GLY A 55 -5.44 6.72 -2.27
C GLY A 55 -4.09 7.33 -2.63
N ASN A 56 -3.24 7.46 -1.62
CA ASN A 56 -1.93 8.09 -1.74
C ASN A 56 -0.85 7.22 -1.12
N VAL A 57 0.36 7.28 -1.67
CA VAL A 57 1.53 6.63 -1.10
C VAL A 57 2.65 7.64 -0.87
N THR A 58 3.29 7.56 0.29
CA THR A 58 4.44 8.39 0.65
C THR A 58 5.68 7.88 -0.06
N ILE A 59 6.45 8.79 -0.65
CA ILE A 59 7.72 8.48 -1.31
C ILE A 59 8.86 8.70 -0.29
N PRO A 60 9.66 7.65 -0.01
CA PRO A 60 10.81 7.77 0.88
C PRO A 60 11.78 8.90 0.47
N PRO A 61 12.43 9.59 1.43
CA PRO A 61 13.38 10.66 1.11
C PRO A 61 14.56 10.23 0.23
N ASN A 62 14.96 8.96 0.32
CA ASN A 62 16.05 8.36 -0.45
C ASN A 62 15.63 7.87 -1.85
N LYS A 63 14.40 8.16 -2.29
CA LYS A 63 13.88 7.79 -3.61
C LYS A 63 13.41 9.03 -4.35
N GLU A 64 13.60 9.05 -5.66
CA GLU A 64 13.04 10.10 -6.50
C GLU A 64 11.52 10.00 -6.55
N ILE A 65 10.85 11.15 -6.70
CA ILE A 65 9.39 11.18 -6.82
C ILE A 65 9.03 10.72 -8.24
N PRO A 66 8.29 9.61 -8.41
CA PRO A 66 7.93 9.12 -9.73
C PRO A 66 7.06 10.13 -10.49
N ALA A 67 7.24 10.20 -11.80
CA ALA A 67 6.47 11.11 -12.65
C ALA A 67 4.99 10.68 -12.73
N VAL A 68 4.14 11.62 -13.11
CA VAL A 68 2.75 11.30 -13.47
C VAL A 68 2.77 10.32 -14.65
N ASN A 69 1.87 9.33 -14.64
CA ASN A 69 1.79 8.20 -15.56
C ASN A 69 2.90 7.15 -15.42
N SER A 70 3.81 7.26 -14.45
CA SER A 70 4.69 6.14 -14.09
C SER A 70 3.90 5.05 -13.37
N ILE A 71 4.29 3.78 -13.58
CA ILE A 71 3.78 2.64 -12.83
C ILE A 71 4.72 2.37 -11.67
N ILE A 72 4.16 2.14 -10.49
CA ILE A 72 4.92 1.86 -9.28
C ILE A 72 4.39 0.61 -8.59
N GLU A 73 5.28 -0.13 -7.97
CA GLU A 73 4.94 -1.25 -7.10
C GLU A 73 4.72 -0.73 -5.68
N VAL A 74 3.56 -1.08 -5.10
CA VAL A 74 3.22 -0.73 -3.73
C VAL A 74 2.92 -1.99 -2.92
N ARG A 75 3.36 -1.98 -1.66
CA ARG A 75 2.98 -2.95 -0.64
C ARG A 75 1.82 -2.41 0.17
N TYR A 76 0.78 -3.20 0.41
CA TYR A 76 -0.38 -2.79 1.19
C TYR A 76 -0.91 -3.96 2.04
N LEU A 77 -1.88 -3.70 2.92
CA LEU A 77 -2.50 -4.76 3.74
C LEU A 77 -3.75 -5.34 3.09
N TYR A 78 -4.66 -4.47 2.65
CA TYR A 78 -5.89 -4.80 1.92
C TYR A 78 -6.44 -3.53 1.26
N ALA A 79 -7.33 -3.69 0.28
CA ALA A 79 -8.10 -2.63 -0.34
C ALA A 79 -9.50 -2.53 0.28
N TYR A 80 -10.03 -1.31 0.39
CA TYR A 80 -11.44 -1.07 0.68
C TYR A 80 -12.27 -1.10 -0.60
N LYS A 81 -13.54 -1.49 -0.51
CA LYS A 81 -14.48 -1.42 -1.67
C LYS A 81 -14.65 0.01 -2.20
N GLU A 82 -14.48 1.01 -1.34
CA GLU A 82 -14.47 2.44 -1.69
C GLU A 82 -13.20 2.88 -2.45
N GLY A 83 -12.25 1.96 -2.69
CA GLY A 83 -11.10 2.15 -3.57
C GLY A 83 -9.76 2.31 -2.85
N ASN A 84 -9.72 2.76 -1.60
CA ASN A 84 -8.45 3.08 -0.94
C ASN A 84 -7.62 1.84 -0.53
N LEU A 85 -6.31 1.89 -0.74
CA LEU A 85 -5.36 0.92 -0.16
C LEU A 85 -5.10 1.24 1.32
N TYR A 86 -5.12 0.22 2.17
CA TYR A 86 -4.80 0.37 3.59
C TYR A 86 -3.29 0.21 3.86
N GLN A 87 -2.70 1.26 4.43
CA GLN A 87 -1.26 1.38 4.73
C GLN A 87 -0.33 1.07 3.55
N PRO A 88 -0.50 1.74 2.39
CA PRO A 88 0.37 1.52 1.25
C PRO A 88 1.80 2.02 1.53
N THR A 89 2.79 1.30 1.04
CA THR A 89 4.22 1.63 1.12
C THR A 89 4.84 1.46 -0.27
N TYR A 90 5.55 2.49 -0.72
CA TYR A 90 6.27 2.47 -2.00
C TYR A 90 7.42 1.44 -1.99
N ILE A 91 7.54 0.65 -3.06
CA ILE A 91 8.67 -0.27 -3.27
C ILE A 91 9.60 0.27 -4.37
N SER A 92 9.11 0.37 -5.61
CA SER A 92 9.90 0.74 -6.78
C SER A 92 9.03 1.25 -7.93
N VAL A 93 9.66 1.87 -8.93
CA VAL A 93 9.04 2.09 -10.26
C VAL A 93 9.10 0.78 -11.04
N ARG A 94 8.12 0.56 -11.92
CA ARG A 94 8.03 -0.57 -12.86
C ARG A 94 7.94 -0.02 -14.28
N ASP A 95 8.91 -0.34 -15.11
CA ASP A 95 9.00 0.04 -16.53
C ASP A 95 8.76 -1.15 -17.48
N ASP A 96 8.62 -2.35 -16.92
CA ASP A 96 8.44 -3.63 -17.61
C ASP A 96 6.97 -3.97 -17.93
N ILE A 97 6.02 -3.19 -17.42
CA ILE A 97 4.58 -3.47 -17.54
C ILE A 97 3.80 -2.28 -18.10
N SER A 98 2.57 -2.55 -18.53
CA SER A 98 1.66 -1.56 -19.10
C SER A 98 0.53 -1.19 -18.14
N PHE A 99 -0.22 -0.14 -18.46
CA PHE A 99 -1.38 0.26 -17.65
C PHE A 99 -2.46 -0.83 -17.57
N LYS A 100 -2.55 -1.71 -18.58
CA LYS A 100 -3.54 -2.80 -18.58
C LYS A 100 -3.26 -3.82 -17.47
N ASP A 101 -2.00 -3.96 -17.08
CA ASP A 101 -1.56 -4.86 -16.02
C ASP A 101 -1.87 -4.29 -14.62
N CYS A 102 -2.10 -2.97 -14.53
CA CYS A 102 -2.51 -2.29 -13.31
C CYS A 102 -4.03 -2.46 -13.03
N SER A 103 -4.57 -3.68 -13.15
CA SER A 103 -6.01 -3.96 -13.03
C SER A 103 -6.48 -3.98 -11.57
N VAL A 104 -7.73 -3.56 -11.33
CA VAL A 104 -8.43 -3.71 -10.03
C VAL A 104 -8.47 -5.18 -9.56
N SER A 105 -8.46 -6.15 -10.48
CA SER A 105 -8.53 -7.57 -10.15
C SER A 105 -7.34 -8.10 -9.35
N GLN A 106 -6.23 -7.37 -9.31
CA GLN A 106 -5.06 -7.73 -8.48
C GLN A 106 -5.26 -7.36 -7.00
N LEU A 107 -6.25 -6.52 -6.68
CA LEU A 107 -6.41 -5.99 -5.33
C LEU A 107 -7.06 -7.01 -4.39
N LYS A 108 -6.44 -7.22 -3.24
CA LYS A 108 -6.99 -8.03 -2.15
C LYS A 108 -7.90 -7.19 -1.26
N TYR A 109 -9.21 -7.39 -1.38
CA TYR A 109 -10.19 -6.66 -0.60
C TYR A 109 -10.29 -7.15 0.85
N LYS A 110 -10.58 -6.21 1.76
CA LYS A 110 -10.95 -6.55 3.14
C LYS A 110 -12.24 -7.36 3.12
N GLN A 111 -12.26 -8.51 3.80
CA GLN A 111 -13.49 -9.25 4.03
C GLN A 111 -14.41 -8.44 4.96
N GLU A 112 -15.67 -8.30 4.57
CA GLU A 112 -16.71 -7.83 5.47
C GLU A 112 -17.07 -9.00 6.37
N THR A 113 -16.84 -8.85 7.67
CA THR A 113 -17.43 -9.75 8.64
C THR A 113 -18.90 -9.33 8.74
N GLU A 114 -19.82 -10.12 8.22
CA GLU A 114 -21.22 -10.00 8.63
C GLU A 114 -21.23 -10.22 10.15
N GLU A 115 -21.59 -9.19 10.91
CA GLU A 115 -21.85 -9.34 12.34
C GLU A 115 -23.07 -10.26 12.48
N ALA A 116 -22.83 -11.47 12.99
CA ALA A 116 -23.85 -12.47 13.29
C ALA A 116 -24.50 -12.23 14.66
#